data_AF-A0A2W7TXC0-F1
#
_entry.id   AF-A0A2W7TXC0-F1
#
_cell.length_a   1.000
_cell.length_b   1.000
_cell.length_c   1.000
_cell.angle_alpha   90.00
_cell.angle_beta   90.00
_cell.angle_gamma   90.00
#
_symmetry.space_group_name_H-M   'P 1'
#
loop_
_entity.id
_entity.type
_entity.pdbx_description
1 polymer ?
#
loop_
_entity_poly.entity_id
_entity_poly.type
_entity_poly.pdbx_seq_one_letter_code
_entity_poly.pdbx_strand_id
1 'polypeptide(L)'
;MIADMEQRKIPLIFQSFIIILLLRKIISLEYYPELHFFFLGALFSTLFALGLLYNKTKASLHMLAISALTVFVFGLNIHLQMGNIYLVPFLLLMNGFVASSRLVMQAHTPKELIIGLLLGCIPQFLFLFLWL
;
A
#
# COMPACT_ATOMS: atom_id res chain seq x y z
N MET A 1 -6.33 -7.26 19.44
CA MET A 1 -7.76 -7.44 19.11
C MET A 1 -7.86 -8.12 17.75
N ILE A 2 -8.29 -9.37 17.72
CA ILE A 2 -8.60 -10.05 16.46
C ILE A 2 -10.02 -9.61 16.10
N ALA A 3 -10.14 -8.49 15.40
CA ALA A 3 -11.41 -8.12 14.77
C ALA A 3 -11.81 -9.24 13.81
N ASP A 4 -13.08 -9.64 13.87
CA ASP A 4 -13.64 -10.67 13.02
C ASP A 4 -13.31 -10.37 11.56
N MET A 5 -12.98 -11.39 10.78
CA MET A 5 -12.59 -11.25 9.37
C MET A 5 -13.68 -10.53 8.58
N GLU A 6 -14.94 -10.78 8.93
CA GLU A 6 -16.12 -10.14 8.34
C GLU A 6 -16.19 -8.64 8.63
N GLN A 7 -15.76 -8.21 9.82
CA GLN A 7 -15.76 -6.80 10.21
C GLN A 7 -14.75 -5.97 9.42
N ARG A 8 -13.76 -6.60 8.76
CA ARG A 8 -12.76 -5.91 7.93
C ARG A 8 -13.28 -5.53 6.54
N LYS A 9 -14.36 -6.15 6.07
CA LYS A 9 -14.90 -5.91 4.72
C LYS A 9 -15.45 -4.49 4.59
N ILE A 10 -16.27 -4.05 5.54
CA ILE A 10 -16.91 -2.72 5.51
C ILE A 10 -15.85 -1.59 5.46
N PRO A 11 -14.82 -1.57 6.34
CA PRO A 11 -13.75 -0.59 6.26
C PRO A 11 -13.01 -0.57 4.91
N LEU A 12 -12.73 -1.74 4.31
CA LEU A 12 -12.03 -1.80 3.03
C LEU A 12 -12.87 -1.33 1.84
N ILE A 13 -14.18 -1.64 1.84
CA ILE A 13 -15.12 -1.11 0.85
C ILE A 13 -15.17 0.41 0.96
N PHE A 14 -15.31 0.92 2.18
CA PHE A 14 -15.37 2.34 2.44
C PHE A 14 -14.07 3.06 2.04
N GLN A 15 -12.91 2.48 2.36
CA GLN A 15 -11.61 2.98 1.93
C GLN A 15 -11.51 3.04 0.40
N SER A 16 -11.95 1.99 -0.29
CA SER A 16 -11.95 1.94 -1.76
C SER A 16 -12.83 3.05 -2.34
N PHE A 17 -14.01 3.27 -1.77
CA PHE A 17 -14.92 4.34 -2.16
C PHE A 17 -14.30 5.74 -1.97
N ILE A 18 -13.65 6.00 -0.83
CA ILE A 18 -12.95 7.27 -0.58
C ILE A 18 -11.85 7.49 -1.60
N ILE A 19 -11.03 6.46 -1.89
CA ILE A 19 -9.94 6.58 -2.86
C ILE A 19 -10.49 6.91 -4.26
N ILE A 20 -11.60 6.27 -4.68
CA ILE A 20 -12.26 6.58 -5.95
C ILE A 20 -12.73 8.04 -6.02
N LEU A 21 -13.34 8.55 -4.94
CA LEU A 21 -13.76 9.94 -4.88
C LEU A 21 -12.57 10.90 -4.99
N LEU A 22 -11.48 10.60 -4.28
CA LEU A 22 -10.28 11.40 -4.26
C LEU A 22 -9.60 11.44 -5.64
N LEU A 23 -9.49 10.30 -6.32
CA LEU A 23 -8.98 10.22 -7.71
C LEU A 23 -9.85 10.99 -8.71
N ARG A 24 -11.17 10.98 -8.53
CA ARG A 24 -12.10 11.61 -9.49
C ARG A 24 -12.26 13.12 -9.27
N LYS A 25 -12.15 13.59 -8.03
CA LYS A 25 -12.52 14.97 -7.65
C LYS A 25 -11.34 15.87 -7.29
N ILE A 26 -10.29 15.30 -6.73
CA ILE A 26 -9.20 16.09 -6.11
C ILE A 26 -7.90 15.89 -6.89
N ILE A 27 -7.55 14.63 -7.17
CA ILE A 27 -6.25 14.28 -7.74
C ILE A 27 -6.46 13.85 -9.19
N SER A 28 -6.70 14.81 -10.07
CA SER A 28 -6.83 14.54 -11.50
C SER A 28 -5.47 14.25 -12.13
N LEU A 29 -5.47 13.31 -13.08
CA LEU A 29 -4.28 12.87 -13.82
C LEU A 29 -3.52 14.02 -14.49
N GLU A 30 -4.20 15.06 -14.96
CA GLU A 30 -3.60 16.19 -15.68
C GLU A 30 -2.68 17.07 -14.80
N TYR A 31 -3.02 17.22 -13.52
CA TYR A 31 -2.28 18.11 -12.61
C TYR A 31 -1.29 17.36 -11.71
N TYR A 32 -1.62 16.13 -11.31
CA TYR A 32 -0.85 15.37 -10.33
C TYR A 32 -0.73 13.90 -10.74
N PRO A 33 -0.05 13.57 -11.85
CA PRO A 33 -0.01 12.22 -12.40
C PRO A 33 0.61 11.20 -11.43
N GLU A 34 1.70 11.54 -10.75
CA GLU A 34 2.42 10.66 -9.82
C GLU A 34 1.51 10.28 -8.64
N LEU A 35 0.86 11.29 -8.07
CA LEU A 35 -0.06 11.10 -6.95
C LEU A 35 -1.33 10.37 -7.38
N HIS A 36 -1.83 10.62 -8.59
CA HIS A 36 -2.97 9.90 -9.16
C HIS A 36 -2.67 8.41 -9.26
N PHE A 37 -1.52 8.05 -9.85
CA PHE A 37 -1.11 6.65 -9.97
C PHE A 37 -0.77 5.99 -8.63
N PHE A 38 -0.26 6.74 -7.67
CA PHE A 38 -0.07 6.25 -6.30
C PHE A 38 -1.39 5.83 -5.65
N PHE A 39 -2.41 6.68 -5.69
CA PHE A 39 -3.72 6.37 -5.13
C PHE A 39 -4.45 5.30 -5.94
N LEU A 40 -4.25 5.24 -7.26
CA LEU A 40 -4.76 4.15 -8.08
C LEU A 40 -4.12 2.81 -7.69
N GLY A 41 -2.80 2.77 -7.49
CA GLY A 41 -2.10 1.62 -6.93
C GLY A 41 -2.67 1.20 -5.57
N ALA A 42 -2.90 2.16 -4.67
CA ALA A 42 -3.51 1.91 -3.37
C ALA A 42 -4.93 1.34 -3.50
N LEU A 43 -5.73 1.79 -4.47
CA LEU A 43 -7.06 1.25 -4.75
C LEU A 43 -6.97 -0.23 -5.15
N PHE A 44 -6.08 -0.58 -6.09
CA PHE A 44 -5.88 -1.97 -6.49
C PHE A 44 -5.38 -2.83 -5.32
N SER A 45 -4.44 -2.33 -4.53
CA SER A 45 -3.98 -3.01 -3.31
C SER A 45 -5.13 -3.27 -2.32
N THR A 46 -6.03 -2.29 -2.10
CA THR A 46 -7.19 -2.45 -1.21
C THR A 46 -8.22 -3.42 -1.77
N LEU A 47 -8.47 -3.40 -3.08
CA LEU A 47 -9.38 -4.33 -3.75
C LEU A 47 -8.83 -5.77 -3.70
N PHE A 48 -7.54 -5.97 -3.91
CA PHE A 48 -6.92 -7.29 -3.75
C PHE A 48 -6.96 -7.76 -2.30
N ALA A 49 -6.68 -6.89 -1.33
CA ALA A 49 -6.80 -7.22 0.09
C ALA A 49 -8.23 -7.62 0.48
N LEU A 50 -9.23 -6.93 -0.08
CA LEU A 50 -10.64 -7.26 0.08
C LEU A 50 -10.98 -8.60 -0.59
N GLY A 51 -10.46 -8.88 -1.78
CA GLY A 51 -10.59 -10.16 -2.47
C GLY A 51 -10.06 -11.33 -1.64
N LEU A 52 -8.89 -11.17 -1.01
CA LEU A 52 -8.29 -12.18 -0.15
C LEU A 52 -9.13 -12.50 1.10
N LEU A 53 -9.95 -11.55 1.60
CA LEU A 53 -10.84 -11.83 2.72
C LEU A 53 -11.90 -12.88 2.38
N TYR A 54 -12.36 -12.94 1.12
CA TYR A 54 -13.28 -14.00 0.68
C TYR A 54 -12.62 -15.38 0.70
N ASN A 55 -11.31 -15.44 0.45
CA ASN A 55 -10.50 -16.66 0.55
C ASN A 55 -10.06 -16.97 2.00
N LYS A 56 -10.61 -16.27 3.00
CA LYS A 56 -10.27 -16.41 4.44
C LYS A 56 -8.80 -16.12 4.78
N THR A 57 -8.07 -15.46 3.89
CA THR A 57 -6.68 -15.03 4.13
C THR A 57 -6.63 -13.55 4.46
N LYS A 58 -6.07 -13.18 5.61
CA LYS A 58 -5.90 -11.76 5.98
C LYS A 58 -4.53 -11.27 5.55
N ALA A 59 -4.49 -10.19 4.78
CA ALA A 59 -3.27 -9.45 4.53
C ALA A 59 -3.02 -8.42 5.66
N SER A 60 -1.75 -8.14 5.97
CA SER A 60 -1.41 -7.03 6.85
C SER A 60 -1.52 -5.70 6.11
N LEU A 61 -2.55 -4.91 6.45
CA LEU A 61 -2.75 -3.58 5.86
C LEU A 61 -1.62 -2.59 6.21
N HIS A 62 -0.95 -2.81 7.34
CA HIS A 62 0.21 -1.98 7.73
C HIS A 62 1.40 -2.25 6.81
N MET A 63 1.66 -3.53 6.49
CA MET A 63 2.71 -3.88 5.53
C MET A 63 2.39 -3.37 4.14
N LEU A 64 1.14 -3.51 3.70
CA LEU A 64 0.67 -2.99 2.42
C LEU A 64 0.90 -1.48 2.29
N ALA A 65 0.55 -0.71 3.32
CA ALA A 65 0.69 0.74 3.30
C ALA A 65 2.16 1.20 3.28
N ILE A 66 3.00 0.66 4.18
CA ILE A 66 4.40 1.09 4.26
C ILE A 66 5.22 0.63 3.05
N SER A 67 4.94 -0.56 2.50
CA SER A 67 5.64 -1.04 1.32
C SER A 67 5.24 -0.24 0.07
N ALA A 68 3.95 0.06 -0.10
CA ALA A 68 3.46 0.91 -1.18
C ALA A 68 4.08 2.32 -1.12
N LEU A 69 4.12 2.93 0.07
CA LEU A 69 4.76 4.25 0.27
C LEU A 69 6.25 4.21 -0.08
N THR A 70 6.94 3.13 0.29
CA THR A 70 8.39 2.98 0.03
C THR A 70 8.67 2.95 -1.48
N VAL A 71 7.89 2.17 -2.22
CA VAL A 71 8.00 2.08 -3.69
C VAL A 71 7.68 3.43 -4.34
N PHE A 72 6.63 4.11 -3.89
CA PHE A 72 6.26 5.42 -4.41
C PHE A 72 7.35 6.48 -4.17
N VAL A 73 7.90 6.55 -2.95
CA VAL A 73 8.95 7.51 -2.60
C VAL A 73 10.26 7.20 -3.35
N PHE A 74 10.56 5.92 -3.57
CA PHE A 74 11.67 5.52 -4.45
C PHE A 74 11.47 6.03 -5.87
N GLY A 75 10.27 5.86 -6.42
CA GLY A 75 9.87 6.42 -7.71
C GLY A 75 10.05 7.93 -7.80
N LEU A 76 9.51 8.66 -6.82
CA LEU A 76 9.62 10.13 -6.76
C LEU A 76 11.08 10.59 -6.69
N ASN A 77 11.92 9.86 -5.94
CA ASN A 77 13.34 10.17 -5.83
C ASN A 77 14.03 10.15 -7.21
N ILE A 78 13.68 9.17 -8.04
CA ILE A 78 14.18 9.03 -9.42
C ILE A 78 13.56 10.11 -10.31
N HIS A 79 12.23 10.23 -10.34
CA HIS A 79 11.50 11.13 -11.23
C HIS A 79 11.91 12.60 -11.04
N LEU A 80 12.01 13.04 -9.77
CA LEU A 80 12.39 14.41 -9.42
C LEU A 80 13.91 14.62 -9.35
N GLN A 81 14.72 13.58 -9.62
CA GLN A 81 16.17 13.59 -9.51
C GLN A 81 16.68 14.18 -8.17
N MET A 82 15.94 13.93 -7.08
CA MET A 82 16.22 14.52 -5.77
C MET A 82 17.56 14.07 -5.19
N GLY A 83 18.07 12.89 -5.58
CA GLY A 83 19.33 12.34 -5.07
C GLY A 83 19.32 12.09 -3.56
N ASN A 84 18.14 11.95 -2.94
CA ASN A 84 18.04 11.74 -1.50
C ASN A 84 18.39 10.30 -1.14
N ILE A 85 19.66 10.11 -0.76
CA ILE A 85 20.24 8.81 -0.42
C ILE A 85 19.77 8.24 0.92
N TYR A 86 19.12 9.04 1.78
CA TYR A 86 18.76 8.62 3.14
C TYR A 86 17.29 8.21 3.27
N LEU A 87 16.40 8.86 2.53
CA LEU A 87 14.95 8.67 2.71
C LEU A 87 14.48 7.27 2.31
N VAL A 88 14.95 6.74 1.17
CA VAL A 88 14.55 5.39 0.72
C VAL A 88 15.10 4.30 1.64
N PRO A 89 16.40 4.28 2.02
CA PRO A 89 16.89 3.31 3.01
C PRO A 89 16.18 3.41 4.37
N PHE A 90 15.83 4.62 4.81
CA PHE A 90 15.05 4.81 6.02
C PHE A 90 13.68 4.11 5.93
N LEU A 91 12.95 4.30 4.82
CA LEU A 91 11.66 3.65 4.60
C LEU A 91 11.79 2.12 4.48
N LEU A 92 12.86 1.62 3.84
CA LEU A 92 13.18 0.19 3.81
C LEU A 92 13.40 -0.37 5.22
N LEU A 93 14.10 0.35 6.08
CA LEU A 93 14.29 -0.03 7.49
C LEU A 93 12.96 0.01 8.27
N MET A 94 12.11 1.00 8.01
CA MET A 94 10.77 1.08 8.60
C MET A 94 9.87 -0.09 8.21
N ASN A 95 9.99 -0.66 7.00
CA ASN A 95 9.28 -1.89 6.64
C ASN A 95 9.64 -3.04 7.60
N GLY A 96 10.93 -3.18 7.94
CA GLY A 96 11.41 -4.18 8.90
C GLY A 96 10.85 -3.99 10.32
N PHE A 97 10.79 -2.73 10.79
CA PHE A 97 10.19 -2.42 12.09
C PHE A 97 8.68 -2.65 12.12
N VAL A 98 7.95 -2.28 11.06
CA VAL A 98 6.52 -2.55 10.97
C VAL A 98 6.26 -4.06 10.94
N ALA A 99 7.02 -4.83 10.16
CA ALA A 99 6.92 -6.28 10.11
C ALA A 99 7.17 -6.90 11.50
N SER A 100 8.26 -6.51 12.15
CA SER A 100 8.61 -6.96 13.50
C SER A 100 7.52 -6.64 14.52
N SER A 101 6.97 -5.42 14.50
CA SER A 101 5.87 -5.01 15.38
C SER A 101 4.65 -5.92 15.21
N ARG A 102 4.28 -6.29 13.97
CA ARG A 102 3.12 -7.16 13.73
C ARG A 102 3.35 -8.60 14.19
N LEU A 103 4.58 -9.11 14.11
CA LEU A 103 4.96 -10.43 14.61
C LEU A 103 4.96 -10.47 16.15
N VAL A 104 5.58 -9.48 16.80
CA VAL A 104 5.65 -9.38 18.27
C VAL A 104 4.26 -9.29 18.89
N MET A 105 3.33 -8.58 18.25
CA MET A 105 1.93 -8.51 18.68
C MET A 105 1.10 -9.77 18.39
N GLN A 106 1.70 -10.79 17.76
CA GLN A 106 1.02 -12.00 17.26
C GLN A 106 -0.26 -11.71 16.45
N ALA A 107 -0.31 -10.55 15.78
CA ALA A 107 -1.48 -10.12 15.03
C ALA A 107 -1.56 -10.82 13.66
N HIS A 108 -0.39 -11.15 13.12
CA HIS A 108 -0.20 -11.70 11.78
C HIS A 108 0.89 -12.77 11.75
N THR A 109 0.75 -13.72 10.82
CA THR A 109 1.81 -14.70 10.53
C THR A 109 2.80 -14.14 9.50
N PRO A 110 4.03 -14.70 9.40
CA PRO A 110 4.99 -14.30 8.37
C PRO A 110 4.42 -14.34 6.95
N LYS A 111 3.58 -15.34 6.64
CA LYS A 111 2.92 -15.46 5.33
C LYS A 111 2.00 -14.27 5.03
N GLU A 112 1.21 -13.85 6.02
CA GLU A 112 0.28 -12.71 5.88
C GLU A 112 1.01 -11.36 5.73
N LEU A 113 2.20 -11.25 6.32
CA LEU A 113 3.07 -10.07 6.16
C LEU A 113 3.67 -10.01 4.76
N ILE A 114 4.15 -11.15 4.23
CA ILE A 114 4.67 -11.24 2.86
C ILE A 114 3.55 -10.90 1.87
N ILE A 115 2.35 -11.45 2.06
CA ILE A 115 1.19 -11.11 1.22
C ILE A 115 0.90 -9.61 1.28
N GLY A 116 0.88 -9.01 2.49
CA GLY A 116 0.67 -7.57 2.65
C GLY A 116 1.73 -6.75 1.91
N LEU A 117 3.00 -7.12 2.04
CA LEU A 117 4.12 -6.46 1.35
C LEU A 117 3.96 -6.53 -0.17
N LEU A 118 3.67 -7.72 -0.71
CA LEU A 118 3.49 -7.94 -2.16
C LEU A 118 2.29 -7.15 -2.70
N LEU A 119 1.17 -7.14 -1.96
CA LEU A 119 -0.01 -6.35 -2.35
C LEU A 119 0.25 -4.85 -2.35
N GLY A 120 1.16 -4.34 -1.52
CA GLY A 120 1.58 -2.94 -1.56
C GLY A 120 2.57 -2.65 -2.68
N CYS A 121 3.56 -3.53 -2.90
CA CYS A 121 4.61 -3.31 -3.88
C CYS A 121 4.15 -3.53 -5.32
N ILE A 122 3.48 -4.64 -5.63
CA ILE A 122 3.18 -5.05 -7.01
C ILE A 122 2.35 -3.99 -7.75
N PRO A 123 1.21 -3.51 -7.20
CA PRO A 123 0.44 -2.47 -7.88
C PRO A 123 1.23 -1.19 -8.06
N GLN A 124 2.01 -0.77 -7.06
CA GLN A 124 2.83 0.44 -7.15
C GLN A 124 3.93 0.33 -8.20
N PHE A 125 4.62 -0.81 -8.29
CA PHE A 125 5.61 -1.04 -9.35
C PHE A 125 4.98 -1.06 -10.74
N LEU A 126 3.80 -1.66 -10.90
CA LEU A 126 3.10 -1.67 -12.18
C LEU A 126 2.74 -0.25 -12.65
N PHE A 127 2.22 0.58 -11.73
CA PHE A 127 1.86 1.95 -12.07
C PHE A 127 3.06 2.89 -12.21
N LEU A 128 4.18 2.58 -11.55
CA LEU A 128 5.43 3.33 -11.71
C LEU A 128 5.86 3.48 -13.18
N PHE A 129 5.70 2.43 -13.99
CA PHE A 129 6.03 2.48 -15.41
C PHE A 129 5.21 3.48 -16.23
N LEU A 130 4.10 4.01 -15.70
CA LEU A 130 3.24 4.94 -16.42
C LEU A 130 3.59 6.42 -16.20
N TRP A 131 4.34 6.75 -15.16
CA TRP A 131 4.66 8.14 -14.80
C TRP A 131 6.13 8.41 -14.52
N LEU A 132 6.95 7.37 -14.33
CA LEU A 132 8.40 7.51 -14.23
C LEU A 132 9.01 7.91 -15.57
#